data_AF-A0A7J3BCM8-F1
#
_entry.id   AF-A0A7J3BCM8-F1
#
_cell.length_a   1.000
_cell.length_b   1.000
_cell.length_c   1.000
_cell.angle_alpha   90.00
_cell.angle_beta   90.00
_cell.angle_gamma   90.00
#
_symmetry.space_group_name_H-M   'P 1'
#
loop_
_entity.id
_entity.type
_entity.pdbx_description
1 polymer ?
#
loop_
_entity_poly.entity_id
_entity_poly.type
_entity_poly.pdbx_seq_one_letter_code
_entity_poly.pdbx_strand_id
1 'polypeptide(L)'
;KPGERVFVKPNYNSSDPPPASTDPAFAVAAVRLLRSFGASEVTVGDSSQFMFSTRRVLEETGLWKAVEAVGARVAVLGERGWVKVRVGQRLLREVELAKEAFEFDRVVYLCCLKAHRFAGYSISLKHGMGFVRPLTRIGWHLRGLEERIAELNTVIKPDLILLDARKCFITGGPFRGEVAEPNLVMASADRVALDVEGLKVIGGFPGSSLRRSPWEYMQVGRAVELGVGASSEREYRVVEGAS
;
A
#
# COMPACT_ATOMS: atom_id res chain seq x y z
N LYS A 1 4.80 19.64 -1.91
CA LYS A 1 5.00 21.11 -2.00
C LYS A 1 4.03 21.66 -3.05
N PRO A 2 3.62 22.93 -2.96
CA PRO A 2 2.80 23.56 -3.99
C PRO A 2 3.44 23.39 -5.37
N GLY A 3 2.62 23.12 -6.38
CA GLY A 3 3.06 22.93 -7.77
C GLY A 3 3.53 21.51 -8.12
N GLU A 4 3.79 20.63 -7.15
CA GLU A 4 4.24 19.24 -7.42
C GLU A 4 3.10 18.37 -7.96
N ARG A 5 3.46 17.44 -8.85
CA ARG A 5 2.57 16.38 -9.38
C ARG A 5 2.64 15.16 -8.48
N VAL A 6 1.48 14.68 -8.04
CA VAL A 6 1.37 13.60 -7.06
C VAL A 6 0.75 12.36 -7.70
N PHE A 7 1.44 11.22 -7.58
CA PHE A 7 0.85 9.92 -7.82
C PHE A 7 0.25 9.35 -6.54
N VAL A 8 -1.02 9.00 -6.56
CA VAL A 8 -1.73 8.37 -5.45
C VAL A 8 -1.96 6.92 -5.80
N LYS A 9 -1.36 6.02 -5.04
CA LYS A 9 -1.49 4.58 -5.24
C LYS A 9 -2.49 4.00 -4.22
N PRO A 10 -3.72 3.67 -4.62
CA PRO A 10 -4.66 2.91 -3.79
C PRO A 10 -4.33 1.40 -3.78
N ASN A 11 -5.26 0.60 -3.25
CA ASN A 11 -5.22 -0.85 -3.16
C ASN A 11 -6.40 -1.48 -3.92
N TYR A 12 -6.15 -2.05 -5.10
CA TYR A 12 -7.16 -2.70 -5.95
C TYR A 12 -6.65 -4.02 -6.53
N ASN A 13 -6.53 -5.04 -5.69
CA ASN A 13 -6.22 -6.40 -6.15
C ASN A 13 -7.38 -7.02 -6.96
N SER A 14 -8.62 -6.68 -6.59
CA SER A 14 -9.90 -7.14 -7.14
C SER A 14 -10.95 -6.03 -6.98
N SER A 15 -12.18 -6.28 -7.42
CA SER A 15 -13.31 -5.35 -7.22
C SER A 15 -14.07 -5.57 -5.91
N ASP A 16 -13.54 -6.38 -4.99
CA ASP A 16 -14.13 -6.60 -3.66
C ASP A 16 -14.16 -5.28 -2.85
N PRO A 17 -15.23 -5.02 -2.08
CA PRO A 17 -15.41 -3.77 -1.34
C PRO A 17 -14.44 -3.63 -0.15
N PRO A 18 -14.30 -2.42 0.43
CA PRO A 18 -13.52 -2.23 1.65
C PRO A 18 -13.91 -3.21 2.78
N PRO A 19 -12.93 -3.75 3.54
CA PRO A 19 -11.53 -3.37 3.54
C PRO A 19 -10.68 -4.09 2.47
N ALA A 20 -11.25 -4.93 1.60
CA ALA A 20 -10.49 -5.65 0.56
C ALA A 20 -9.86 -4.73 -0.51
N SER A 21 -10.48 -3.60 -0.78
CA SER A 21 -9.95 -2.56 -1.67
C SER A 21 -10.08 -1.19 -1.04
N THR A 22 -9.39 -0.19 -1.59
CA THR A 22 -9.54 1.20 -1.14
C THR A 22 -10.98 1.66 -1.37
N ASP A 23 -11.55 2.35 -0.38
CA ASP A 23 -12.84 3.02 -0.52
C ASP A 23 -12.71 4.22 -1.49
N PRO A 24 -13.50 4.30 -2.58
CA PRO A 24 -13.49 5.45 -3.48
C PRO A 24 -13.68 6.79 -2.76
N ALA A 25 -14.49 6.84 -1.68
CA ALA A 25 -14.67 8.05 -0.90
C ALA A 25 -13.38 8.46 -0.15
N PHE A 26 -12.61 7.48 0.34
CA PHE A 26 -11.30 7.73 0.95
C PHE A 26 -10.30 8.24 -0.08
N ALA A 27 -10.29 7.65 -1.28
CA ALA A 27 -9.45 8.13 -2.38
C ALA A 27 -9.79 9.57 -2.78
N VAL A 28 -11.09 9.90 -2.89
CA VAL A 28 -11.55 11.27 -3.16
C VAL A 28 -11.13 12.24 -2.05
N ALA A 29 -11.25 11.86 -0.79
CA ALA A 29 -10.81 12.67 0.34
C ALA A 29 -9.31 12.96 0.27
N ALA A 30 -8.48 11.94 -0.02
CA ALA A 30 -7.05 12.10 -0.20
C ALA A 30 -6.70 13.03 -1.38
N VAL A 31 -7.38 12.88 -2.53
CA VAL A 31 -7.19 13.77 -3.69
C VAL A 31 -7.49 15.22 -3.33
N ARG A 32 -8.62 15.49 -2.65
CA ARG A 32 -9.00 16.84 -2.21
C ARG A 32 -7.99 17.42 -1.24
N LEU A 33 -7.53 16.63 -0.28
CA LEU A 33 -6.52 17.03 0.70
C LEU A 33 -5.21 17.41 0.01
N LEU A 34 -4.70 16.57 -0.89
CA LEU A 34 -3.46 16.85 -1.62
C LEU A 34 -3.57 18.14 -2.45
N ARG A 35 -4.72 18.39 -3.06
CA ARG A 35 -5.00 19.65 -3.77
C ARG A 35 -5.08 20.86 -2.84
N SER A 36 -5.69 20.74 -1.66
CA SER A 36 -5.72 21.85 -0.70
C SER A 36 -4.31 22.23 -0.20
N PHE A 37 -3.36 21.30 -0.26
CA PHE A 37 -1.92 21.57 -0.01
C PHE A 37 -1.14 22.01 -1.27
N GLY A 38 -1.83 22.30 -2.38
CA GLY A 38 -1.26 22.91 -3.56
C GLY A 38 -0.71 21.95 -4.62
N ALA A 39 -1.04 20.65 -4.58
CA ALA A 39 -0.70 19.73 -5.68
C ALA A 39 -1.29 20.24 -7.01
N SER A 40 -0.45 20.40 -8.03
CA SER A 40 -0.87 20.90 -9.35
C SER A 40 -1.62 19.83 -10.15
N GLU A 41 -1.21 18.58 -9.99
CA GLU A 41 -1.80 17.42 -10.61
C GLU A 41 -1.87 16.27 -9.60
N VAL A 42 -2.99 15.54 -9.62
CA VAL A 42 -3.12 14.30 -8.87
C VAL A 42 -3.56 13.21 -9.84
N THR A 43 -2.77 12.15 -9.93
CA THR A 43 -3.10 10.93 -10.69
C THR A 43 -3.28 9.78 -9.71
N VAL A 44 -4.41 9.09 -9.76
CA VAL A 44 -4.73 7.93 -8.92
C VAL A 44 -4.60 6.66 -9.75
N GLY A 45 -3.82 5.68 -9.33
CA GLY A 45 -3.65 4.46 -10.12
C GLY A 45 -3.05 3.27 -9.38
N ASP A 46 -3.44 2.08 -9.81
CA ASP A 46 -2.94 0.82 -9.27
C ASP A 46 -2.80 -0.26 -10.37
N SER A 47 -2.41 -1.48 -10.00
CA SER A 47 -2.55 -2.69 -10.80
C SER A 47 -3.22 -3.81 -10.00
N SER A 48 -4.16 -4.50 -10.65
CA SER A 48 -4.88 -5.65 -10.07
C SER A 48 -4.11 -6.95 -10.26
N GLN A 49 -4.60 -8.04 -9.65
CA GLN A 49 -4.02 -9.37 -9.87
C GLN A 49 -4.04 -9.77 -11.35
N PHE A 50 -3.13 -10.67 -11.74
CA PHE A 50 -2.89 -11.01 -13.14
C PHE A 50 -4.11 -11.58 -13.90
N MET A 51 -5.09 -12.13 -13.17
CA MET A 51 -6.33 -12.69 -13.75
C MET A 51 -7.38 -11.63 -14.10
N PHE A 52 -7.20 -10.39 -13.67
CA PHE A 52 -8.18 -9.33 -13.87
C PHE A 52 -7.64 -8.21 -14.76
N SER A 53 -8.55 -7.58 -15.51
CA SER A 53 -8.27 -6.29 -16.14
C SER A 53 -8.30 -5.22 -15.05
N THR A 54 -7.16 -4.59 -14.79
CA THR A 54 -7.07 -3.48 -13.83
C THR A 54 -8.09 -2.39 -14.16
N ARG A 55 -8.21 -2.00 -15.43
CA ARG A 55 -9.19 -0.99 -15.88
C ARG A 55 -10.61 -1.34 -15.42
N ARG A 56 -11.05 -2.58 -15.68
CA ARG A 56 -12.38 -3.05 -15.25
C ARG A 56 -12.54 -3.04 -13.74
N VAL A 57 -11.52 -3.45 -12.98
CA VAL A 57 -11.55 -3.41 -11.51
C VAL A 57 -11.74 -1.98 -11.00
N LEU A 58 -11.01 -1.00 -11.55
CA LEU A 58 -11.14 0.40 -11.15
C LEU A 58 -12.50 1.01 -11.54
N GLU A 59 -13.09 0.55 -12.65
CA GLU A 59 -14.44 0.94 -13.09
C GLU A 59 -15.53 0.32 -12.20
N GLU A 60 -15.47 -1.00 -11.95
CA GLU A 60 -16.44 -1.77 -11.16
C GLU A 60 -16.50 -1.30 -9.70
N THR A 61 -15.35 -0.94 -9.12
CA THR A 61 -15.28 -0.39 -7.75
C THR A 61 -15.83 1.03 -7.64
N GLY A 62 -16.10 1.69 -8.78
CA GLY A 62 -16.51 3.09 -8.83
C GLY A 62 -15.37 4.09 -8.62
N LEU A 63 -14.13 3.63 -8.41
CA LEU A 63 -12.97 4.53 -8.25
C LEU A 63 -12.81 5.44 -9.45
N TRP A 64 -12.87 4.87 -10.67
CA TRP A 64 -12.58 5.61 -11.89
C TRP A 64 -13.43 6.88 -11.97
N LYS A 65 -14.76 6.69 -11.87
CA LYS A 65 -15.75 7.76 -11.90
C LYS A 65 -15.58 8.74 -10.73
N ALA A 66 -15.32 8.24 -9.51
CA ALA A 66 -15.20 9.08 -8.32
C ALA A 66 -14.00 10.03 -8.40
N VAL A 67 -12.85 9.55 -8.91
CA VAL A 67 -11.62 10.35 -9.06
C VAL A 67 -11.77 11.38 -10.18
N GLU A 68 -12.33 11.00 -11.32
CA GLU A 68 -12.59 11.94 -12.44
C GLU A 68 -13.58 13.03 -12.05
N ALA A 69 -14.61 12.71 -11.25
CA ALA A 69 -15.60 13.68 -10.78
C ALA A 69 -15.00 14.80 -9.91
N VAL A 70 -13.83 14.57 -9.28
CA VAL A 70 -13.08 15.61 -8.57
C VAL A 70 -11.92 16.17 -9.40
N GLY A 71 -11.91 15.90 -10.71
CA GLY A 71 -10.98 16.47 -11.69
C GLY A 71 -9.57 15.88 -11.63
N ALA A 72 -9.36 14.75 -10.95
CA ALA A 72 -8.07 14.04 -10.94
C ALA A 72 -8.03 12.99 -12.05
N ARG A 73 -6.82 12.56 -12.43
CA ARG A 73 -6.62 11.56 -13.48
C ARG A 73 -6.61 10.15 -12.88
N VAL A 74 -7.00 9.17 -13.67
CA VAL A 74 -6.89 7.75 -13.31
C VAL A 74 -5.89 7.06 -14.23
N ALA A 75 -5.04 6.21 -13.68
CA ALA A 75 -4.03 5.47 -14.44
C ALA A 75 -4.07 3.97 -14.11
N VAL A 76 -3.76 3.14 -15.12
CA VAL A 76 -3.50 1.72 -14.95
C VAL A 76 -2.00 1.51 -14.98
N LEU A 77 -1.43 1.03 -13.87
CA LEU A 77 0.01 0.88 -13.74
C LEU A 77 0.57 -0.08 -14.79
N GLY A 78 1.60 0.39 -15.51
CA GLY A 78 2.31 -0.38 -16.53
C GLY A 78 1.82 -0.17 -17.96
N GLU A 79 0.71 0.54 -18.19
CA GLU A 79 0.28 0.93 -19.55
C GLU A 79 1.29 1.88 -20.21
N ARG A 80 1.99 2.70 -19.42
CA ARG A 80 3.03 3.64 -19.91
C ARG A 80 4.41 3.00 -20.05
N GLY A 81 4.51 1.71 -19.72
CA GLY A 81 5.72 0.91 -19.82
C GLY A 81 6.37 0.62 -18.47
N TRP A 82 7.54 0.00 -18.54
CA TRP A 82 8.24 -0.59 -17.40
C TRP A 82 9.69 -0.13 -17.37
N VAL A 83 10.22 0.07 -16.18
CA VAL A 83 11.62 0.43 -15.92
C VAL A 83 12.29 -0.73 -15.22
N LYS A 84 13.40 -1.20 -15.78
CA LYS A 84 14.24 -2.21 -15.14
C LYS A 84 15.11 -1.55 -14.07
N VAL A 85 14.95 -1.97 -12.82
CA VAL A 85 15.62 -1.40 -11.65
C VAL A 85 16.50 -2.47 -11.00
N ARG A 86 17.77 -2.13 -10.75
CA ARG A 86 18.68 -2.97 -9.97
C ARG A 86 18.37 -2.79 -8.49
N VAL A 87 18.02 -3.89 -7.82
CA VAL A 87 17.72 -3.93 -6.38
C VAL A 87 18.95 -4.38 -5.59
N GLY A 88 19.74 -5.30 -6.16
CA GLY A 88 21.01 -5.72 -5.58
C GLY A 88 20.91 -6.62 -4.34
N GLN A 89 19.70 -7.01 -3.93
CA GLN A 89 19.46 -7.79 -2.72
C GLN A 89 19.49 -9.31 -2.99
N ARG A 90 19.40 -10.11 -1.93
CA ARG A 90 19.64 -11.56 -1.97
C ARG A 90 18.63 -12.30 -2.84
N LEU A 91 17.34 -12.01 -2.67
CA LEU A 91 16.25 -12.67 -3.40
C LEU A 91 15.74 -11.85 -4.59
N LEU A 92 15.99 -10.54 -4.58
CA LEU A 92 15.63 -9.61 -5.63
C LEU A 92 16.88 -8.87 -6.13
N ARG A 93 17.45 -9.35 -7.24
CA ARG A 93 18.61 -8.72 -7.90
C ARG A 93 18.19 -7.54 -8.77
N GLU A 94 17.11 -7.72 -9.51
CA GLU A 94 16.51 -6.74 -10.41
C GLU A 94 14.99 -6.93 -10.46
N VAL A 95 14.26 -5.88 -10.81
CA VAL A 95 12.81 -5.89 -10.94
C VAL A 95 12.35 -4.91 -12.01
N GLU A 96 11.28 -5.23 -12.72
CA GLU A 96 10.59 -4.28 -13.60
C GLU A 96 9.46 -3.59 -12.83
N LEU A 97 9.50 -2.26 -12.80
CA LEU A 97 8.53 -1.42 -12.13
C LEU A 97 7.82 -0.52 -13.12
N ALA A 98 6.52 -0.30 -12.90
CA ALA A 98 5.71 0.61 -13.71
C ALA A 98 6.31 2.03 -13.66
N LYS A 99 6.39 2.72 -14.80
CA LYS A 99 7.02 4.05 -14.91
C LYS A 99 6.45 5.08 -13.95
N GLU A 100 5.16 4.95 -13.63
CA GLU A 100 4.45 5.83 -12.69
C GLU A 100 5.09 5.86 -11.30
N ALA A 101 5.90 4.86 -10.93
CA ALA A 101 6.67 4.89 -9.68
C ALA A 101 7.77 5.97 -9.66
N PHE A 102 8.17 6.52 -10.81
CA PHE A 102 9.33 7.41 -10.95
C PHE A 102 9.05 8.74 -11.66
N GLU A 103 7.92 8.88 -12.35
CA GLU A 103 7.65 10.03 -13.21
C GLU A 103 6.91 11.18 -12.52
N PHE A 104 6.55 10.99 -11.25
CA PHE A 104 5.87 11.98 -10.42
C PHE A 104 6.81 12.54 -9.36
N ASP A 105 6.55 13.77 -8.95
CA ASP A 105 7.38 14.44 -7.94
C ASP A 105 7.16 13.83 -6.55
N ARG A 106 5.97 13.26 -6.32
CA ARG A 106 5.57 12.59 -5.08
C ARG A 106 4.79 11.31 -5.32
N VAL A 107 4.98 10.34 -4.44
CA VAL A 107 4.17 9.12 -4.38
C VAL A 107 3.49 9.00 -3.02
N VAL A 108 2.16 8.95 -3.02
CA VAL A 108 1.33 8.78 -1.83
C VAL A 108 0.62 7.44 -1.87
N TYR A 109 0.67 6.69 -0.79
CA TYR A 109 -0.02 5.41 -0.66
C TYR A 109 -1.36 5.56 0.05
N LEU A 110 -2.40 4.92 -0.47
CA LEU A 110 -3.65 4.67 0.25
C LEU A 110 -3.74 3.17 0.54
N CYS A 111 -3.29 2.79 1.72
CA CYS A 111 -3.27 1.41 2.19
C CYS A 111 -4.59 1.04 2.87
N CYS A 112 -4.91 -0.25 2.89
CA CYS A 112 -5.99 -0.81 3.70
C CYS A 112 -5.38 -1.73 4.75
N LEU A 113 -5.94 -1.77 5.97
CA LEU A 113 -5.42 -2.61 7.05
C LEU A 113 -5.90 -4.07 6.94
N LYS A 114 -4.98 -5.03 6.72
CA LYS A 114 -5.37 -6.43 6.47
C LYS A 114 -4.38 -7.45 7.05
N ALA A 115 -4.90 -8.45 7.76
CA ALA A 115 -4.30 -9.78 7.79
C ALA A 115 -4.33 -10.41 6.39
N HIS A 116 -3.29 -11.15 6.04
CA HIS A 116 -3.07 -11.66 4.68
C HIS A 116 -2.54 -13.09 4.70
N ARG A 117 -3.35 -14.05 4.26
CA ARG A 117 -3.05 -15.49 4.37
C ARG A 117 -1.73 -15.94 3.73
N PHE A 118 -1.25 -15.23 2.70
CA PHE A 118 -0.01 -15.57 2.00
C PHE A 118 1.24 -14.77 2.44
N ALA A 119 1.05 -13.66 3.16
CA ALA A 119 2.13 -12.70 3.43
C ALA A 119 2.20 -12.29 4.90
N GLY A 120 1.42 -12.95 5.77
CA GLY A 120 1.14 -12.48 7.12
C GLY A 120 0.15 -11.31 7.13
N TYR A 121 0.52 -10.19 6.50
CA TYR A 121 -0.29 -8.97 6.48
C TYR A 121 -0.10 -8.17 5.18
N SER A 122 -0.96 -7.17 4.97
CA SER A 122 -0.86 -6.21 3.87
C SER A 122 -1.14 -4.81 4.39
N ILE A 123 -0.09 -4.01 4.56
CA ILE A 123 -0.15 -2.59 4.91
C ILE A 123 0.77 -1.85 3.93
N SER A 124 1.82 -1.16 4.39
CA SER A 124 2.62 -0.24 3.58
C SER A 124 3.80 -0.92 2.89
N LEU A 125 4.54 -1.81 3.56
CA LEU A 125 5.68 -2.52 2.94
C LEU A 125 5.21 -3.34 1.72
N LYS A 126 4.10 -4.07 1.86
CA LYS A 126 3.52 -4.85 0.75
C LYS A 126 2.90 -3.98 -0.34
N HIS A 127 2.56 -2.73 -0.05
CA HIS A 127 1.78 -1.89 -0.98
C HIS A 127 2.51 -1.65 -2.30
N GLY A 128 3.84 -1.48 -2.26
CA GLY A 128 4.69 -1.28 -3.44
C GLY A 128 4.63 -2.41 -4.48
N MET A 129 4.13 -3.60 -4.13
CA MET A 129 3.88 -4.70 -5.06
C MET A 129 2.99 -4.31 -6.25
N GLY A 130 2.12 -3.30 -6.10
CA GLY A 130 1.29 -2.80 -7.21
C GLY A 130 2.09 -2.19 -8.36
N PHE A 131 3.34 -1.75 -8.12
CA PHE A 131 4.22 -1.27 -9.19
C PHE A 131 4.96 -2.39 -9.92
N VAL A 132 5.00 -3.61 -9.37
CA VAL A 132 5.71 -4.74 -9.96
C VAL A 132 4.86 -5.38 -11.07
N ARG A 133 5.50 -5.78 -12.16
CA ARG A 133 4.81 -6.44 -13.28
C ARG A 133 3.95 -7.63 -12.81
N PRO A 134 2.68 -7.75 -13.23
CA PRO A 134 1.76 -8.76 -12.72
C PRO A 134 2.28 -10.20 -12.71
N LEU A 135 2.89 -10.65 -13.80
CA LEU A 135 3.43 -12.01 -13.92
C LEU A 135 4.62 -12.26 -12.98
N THR A 136 5.48 -11.26 -12.77
CA THR A 136 6.62 -11.36 -11.84
C THR A 136 6.16 -11.63 -10.41
N ARG A 137 5.04 -11.02 -10.00
CA ARG A 137 4.47 -11.19 -8.65
C ARG A 137 4.04 -12.62 -8.37
N ILE A 138 3.60 -13.38 -9.38
CA ILE A 138 3.19 -14.79 -9.22
C ILE A 138 4.38 -15.61 -8.72
N GLY A 139 5.55 -15.45 -9.32
CA GLY A 139 6.77 -16.15 -8.91
C GLY A 139 7.18 -15.86 -7.47
N TRP A 140 6.91 -14.65 -6.96
CA TRP A 140 7.21 -14.30 -5.57
C TRP A 140 6.26 -14.97 -4.59
N HIS A 141 4.97 -15.15 -4.96
CA HIS A 141 4.02 -15.87 -4.12
C HIS A 141 4.37 -17.35 -3.96
N LEU A 142 5.14 -17.94 -4.89
CA LEU A 142 5.58 -19.33 -4.81
C LEU A 142 6.74 -19.54 -3.82
N ARG A 143 7.59 -18.52 -3.58
CA ARG A 143 8.73 -18.62 -2.67
C ARG A 143 9.21 -17.24 -2.24
N GLY A 144 9.46 -17.04 -0.94
CA GLY A 144 10.15 -15.87 -0.39
C GLY A 144 9.44 -14.54 -0.68
N LEU A 145 8.12 -14.51 -0.51
CA LEU A 145 7.28 -13.35 -0.76
C LEU A 145 7.60 -12.21 0.21
N GLU A 146 7.62 -12.51 1.51
CA GLU A 146 7.79 -11.51 2.57
C GLU A 146 9.17 -10.83 2.50
N GLU A 147 10.24 -11.60 2.28
CA GLU A 147 11.57 -11.00 2.12
C GLU A 147 11.71 -10.21 0.83
N ARG A 148 11.09 -10.64 -0.28
CA ARG A 148 11.12 -9.85 -1.53
C ARG A 148 10.31 -8.57 -1.42
N ILE A 149 9.22 -8.58 -0.65
CA ILE A 149 8.50 -7.36 -0.29
C ILE A 149 9.45 -6.41 0.44
N ALA A 150 10.16 -6.87 1.47
CA ALA A 150 11.13 -6.04 2.18
C ALA A 150 12.26 -5.54 1.26
N GLU A 151 12.82 -6.39 0.41
CA GLU A 151 13.87 -6.02 -0.55
C GLU A 151 13.39 -5.02 -1.60
N LEU A 152 12.13 -5.11 -2.06
CA LEU A 152 11.53 -4.13 -2.97
C LEU A 152 11.47 -2.72 -2.36
N ASN A 153 11.28 -2.63 -1.04
CA ASN A 153 11.20 -1.34 -0.34
C ASN A 153 12.54 -0.58 -0.27
N THR A 154 13.65 -1.19 -0.71
CA THR A 154 14.94 -0.50 -0.90
C THR A 154 14.93 0.44 -2.10
N VAL A 155 14.08 0.18 -3.11
CA VAL A 155 14.04 0.94 -4.37
C VAL A 155 12.74 1.71 -4.60
N ILE A 156 11.62 1.28 -4.00
CA ILE A 156 10.37 2.05 -4.01
C ILE A 156 10.31 2.84 -2.70
N LYS A 157 10.00 4.13 -2.73
CA LYS A 157 9.95 4.98 -1.53
C LYS A 157 8.75 5.93 -1.61
N PRO A 158 7.61 5.63 -0.96
CA PRO A 158 6.51 6.58 -0.86
C PRO A 158 6.92 7.77 0.02
N ASP A 159 6.39 8.95 -0.30
CA ASP A 159 6.57 10.18 0.48
C ASP A 159 5.62 10.26 1.67
N LEU A 160 4.41 9.71 1.52
CA LEU A 160 3.36 9.70 2.52
C LEU A 160 2.52 8.44 2.35
N ILE A 161 2.13 7.84 3.45
CA ILE A 161 1.22 6.71 3.48
C ILE A 161 0.03 7.10 4.33
N LEU A 162 -1.17 6.93 3.78
CA LEU A 162 -2.44 7.02 4.47
C LEU A 162 -3.00 5.61 4.57
N LEU A 163 -3.24 5.14 5.79
CA LEU A 163 -3.81 3.84 6.07
C LEU A 163 -5.27 4.01 6.47
N ASP A 164 -6.16 3.48 5.63
CA ASP A 164 -7.57 3.30 5.97
C ASP A 164 -7.72 2.09 6.89
N ALA A 165 -7.83 2.38 8.18
CA ALA A 165 -8.09 1.42 9.25
C ALA A 165 -9.49 1.61 9.83
N ARG A 166 -10.42 2.24 9.09
CA ARG A 166 -11.82 2.34 9.51
C ARG A 166 -12.44 0.95 9.61
N LYS A 167 -12.07 0.08 8.67
CA LYS A 167 -12.30 -1.36 8.69
C LYS A 167 -11.00 -2.09 8.44
N CYS A 168 -10.86 -3.30 8.97
CA CYS A 168 -9.72 -4.16 8.70
C CYS A 168 -10.11 -5.63 8.58
N PHE A 169 -9.25 -6.44 7.95
CA PHE A 169 -9.31 -7.89 8.10
C PHE A 169 -8.42 -8.32 9.26
N ILE A 170 -8.97 -9.02 10.25
CA ILE A 170 -8.20 -9.57 11.38
C ILE A 170 -7.75 -11.03 11.12
N THR A 171 -8.43 -11.71 10.18
CA THR A 171 -8.10 -13.04 9.67
C THR A 171 -8.42 -13.16 8.17
N GLY A 172 -7.86 -14.16 7.48
CA GLY A 172 -8.37 -14.66 6.18
C GLY A 172 -8.06 -13.86 4.91
N GLY A 173 -7.79 -12.55 4.99
CA GLY A 173 -7.58 -11.67 3.83
C GLY A 173 -6.57 -12.19 2.77
N PRO A 174 -6.55 -11.60 1.55
CA PRO A 174 -6.75 -10.16 1.33
C PRO A 174 -8.09 -9.72 0.74
N PHE A 175 -8.94 -10.64 0.28
CA PHE A 175 -10.22 -10.30 -0.37
C PHE A 175 -11.45 -10.73 0.44
N ARG A 176 -11.31 -11.78 1.27
CA ARG A 176 -12.34 -12.24 2.19
C ARG A 176 -11.69 -12.59 3.52
N GLY A 177 -12.32 -12.21 4.63
CA GLY A 177 -11.79 -12.42 5.97
C GLY A 177 -12.78 -11.97 7.03
N GLU A 178 -12.44 -12.22 8.29
CA GLU A 178 -13.18 -11.64 9.42
C GLU A 178 -12.89 -10.14 9.51
N VAL A 179 -13.95 -9.34 9.49
CA VAL A 179 -13.86 -7.87 9.50
C VAL A 179 -13.99 -7.36 10.93
N ALA A 180 -13.12 -6.42 11.30
CA ALA A 180 -13.29 -5.58 12.48
C ALA A 180 -13.31 -4.10 12.07
N GLU A 181 -13.80 -3.24 12.96
CA GLU A 181 -13.95 -1.80 12.71
C GLU A 181 -13.19 -0.99 13.76
N PRO A 182 -11.86 -0.81 13.60
CA PRO A 182 -11.06 0.03 14.51
C PRO A 182 -11.48 1.50 14.49
N ASN A 183 -12.10 1.96 13.39
CA ASN A 183 -12.51 3.36 13.18
C ASN A 183 -11.34 4.36 13.23
N LEU A 184 -10.19 3.98 12.68
CA LEU A 184 -8.98 4.79 12.64
C LEU A 184 -8.59 5.19 11.22
N VAL A 185 -7.92 6.33 11.09
CA VAL A 185 -7.10 6.67 9.92
C VAL A 185 -5.72 6.99 10.43
N MET A 186 -4.70 6.34 9.87
CA MET A 186 -3.31 6.52 10.30
C MET A 186 -2.50 7.10 9.15
N ALA A 187 -1.48 7.88 9.46
CA ALA A 187 -0.60 8.47 8.46
C ALA A 187 0.86 8.44 8.91
N SER A 188 1.78 8.18 7.99
CA SER A 188 3.21 8.17 8.25
C SER A 188 4.01 8.35 6.96
N ALA A 189 5.20 8.93 7.06
CA ALA A 189 6.22 8.84 6.00
C ALA A 189 7.12 7.60 6.16
N ASP A 190 7.10 6.96 7.33
CA ASP A 190 7.84 5.74 7.63
C ASP A 190 6.95 4.50 7.48
N ARG A 191 7.37 3.60 6.59
CA ARG A 191 6.65 2.36 6.27
C ARG A 191 6.67 1.34 7.41
N VAL A 192 7.81 1.17 8.07
CA VAL A 192 7.93 0.18 9.14
C VAL A 192 7.15 0.63 10.35
N ALA A 193 7.26 1.91 10.73
CA ALA A 193 6.47 2.45 11.84
C ALA A 193 4.96 2.28 11.61
N LEU A 194 4.47 2.57 10.40
CA LEU A 194 3.04 2.41 10.09
C LEU A 194 2.60 0.95 10.09
N ASP A 195 3.43 0.04 9.56
CA ASP A 195 3.14 -1.39 9.58
C ASP A 195 3.11 -1.93 11.01
N VAL A 196 4.07 -1.52 11.85
CA VAL A 196 4.14 -1.92 13.26
C VAL A 196 2.89 -1.50 14.01
N GLU A 197 2.49 -0.24 13.89
CA GLU A 197 1.29 0.27 14.57
C GLU A 197 0.00 -0.36 14.01
N GLY A 198 -0.11 -0.55 12.69
CA GLY A 198 -1.25 -1.25 12.10
C GLY A 198 -1.34 -2.72 12.53
N LEU A 199 -0.20 -3.40 12.69
CA LEU A 199 -0.14 -4.76 13.23
C LEU A 199 -0.61 -4.83 14.69
N LYS A 200 -0.24 -3.84 15.53
CA LYS A 200 -0.76 -3.73 16.90
C LYS A 200 -2.28 -3.59 16.91
N VAL A 201 -2.84 -2.75 16.02
CA VAL A 201 -4.30 -2.59 15.88
C VAL A 201 -4.97 -3.92 15.56
N ILE A 202 -4.49 -4.66 14.54
CA ILE A 202 -5.06 -5.98 14.21
C ILE A 202 -4.88 -6.98 15.36
N GLY A 203 -3.72 -7.00 16.01
CA GLY A 203 -3.41 -7.92 17.10
C GLY A 203 -4.25 -7.68 18.37
N GLY A 204 -4.76 -6.46 18.55
CA GLY A 204 -5.64 -6.10 19.67
C GLY A 204 -7.06 -6.69 19.59
N PHE A 205 -7.50 -7.16 18.42
CA PHE A 205 -8.84 -7.76 18.29
C PHE A 205 -8.86 -9.24 18.74
N PRO A 206 -9.91 -9.66 19.46
CA PRO A 206 -10.21 -11.08 19.66
C PRO A 206 -10.27 -11.82 18.33
N GLY A 207 -9.84 -13.09 18.30
CA GLY A 207 -9.84 -13.88 17.05
C GLY A 207 -8.74 -13.56 16.04
N SER A 208 -7.98 -12.47 16.21
CA SER A 208 -6.91 -12.09 15.29
C SER A 208 -5.91 -13.22 15.01
N SER A 209 -5.55 -13.34 13.73
CA SER A 209 -4.49 -14.23 13.24
C SER A 209 -3.08 -13.68 13.45
N LEU A 210 -2.97 -12.41 13.87
CA LEU A 210 -1.70 -11.70 14.01
C LEU A 210 -1.36 -11.47 15.49
N ARG A 211 -0.76 -12.48 16.13
CA ARG A 211 -0.53 -12.48 17.60
C ARG A 211 0.92 -12.32 18.04
N ARG A 212 1.87 -12.42 17.11
CA ARG A 212 3.29 -12.25 17.41
C ARG A 212 3.65 -10.76 17.50
N SER A 213 4.83 -10.45 18.03
CA SER A 213 5.30 -9.07 18.03
C SER A 213 5.37 -8.52 16.60
N PRO A 214 4.95 -7.27 16.33
CA PRO A 214 5.05 -6.69 14.99
C PRO A 214 6.46 -6.77 14.39
N TRP A 215 7.48 -6.67 15.25
CA TRP A 215 8.90 -6.75 14.88
C TRP A 215 9.37 -8.15 14.46
N GLU A 216 8.60 -9.20 14.79
CA GLU A 216 8.90 -10.60 14.43
C GLU A 216 8.29 -11.02 13.08
N TYR A 217 7.51 -10.14 12.43
CA TYR A 217 7.02 -10.42 11.08
C TYR A 217 8.16 -10.32 10.08
N MET A 218 8.24 -11.29 9.15
CA MET A 218 9.37 -11.40 8.23
C MET A 218 9.53 -10.15 7.34
N GLN A 219 8.42 -9.54 6.91
CA GLN A 219 8.46 -8.27 6.18
C GLN A 219 9.14 -7.16 7.00
N VAL A 220 8.78 -7.01 8.28
CA VAL A 220 9.32 -5.99 9.19
C VAL A 220 10.78 -6.28 9.51
N GLY A 221 11.09 -7.47 10.02
CA GLY A 221 12.46 -7.85 10.39
C GLY A 221 13.44 -7.69 9.23
N ARG A 222 13.06 -8.16 8.03
CA ARG A 222 13.90 -8.00 6.84
C ARG A 222 14.02 -6.53 6.39
N ALA A 223 12.97 -5.72 6.54
CA ALA A 223 13.06 -4.30 6.22
C ALA A 223 14.06 -3.59 7.15
N VAL A 224 14.03 -3.90 8.45
CA VAL A 224 14.97 -3.36 9.45
C VAL A 224 16.41 -3.77 9.12
N GLU A 225 16.67 -5.05 8.81
CA GLU A 225 17.99 -5.53 8.37
C GLU A 225 18.54 -4.76 7.16
N LEU A 226 17.66 -4.27 6.29
CA LEU A 226 17.99 -3.54 5.07
C LEU A 226 18.07 -2.03 5.28
N GLY A 227 17.88 -1.53 6.51
CA GLY A 227 17.84 -0.10 6.82
C GLY A 227 16.62 0.60 6.21
N VAL A 228 15.52 -0.12 6.02
CA VAL A 228 14.25 0.43 5.53
C VAL A 228 13.39 0.80 6.73
N GLY A 229 13.13 2.10 6.90
CA GLY A 229 12.23 2.63 7.93
C GLY A 229 12.78 2.50 9.35
N ALA A 230 11.91 2.69 10.34
CA ALA A 230 12.27 2.64 11.75
C ALA A 230 12.74 1.25 12.17
N SER A 231 13.81 1.19 12.99
CA SER A 231 14.35 -0.07 13.54
C SER A 231 13.74 -0.45 14.89
N SER A 232 13.09 0.50 15.57
CA SER A 232 12.42 0.31 16.85
C SER A 232 11.41 1.42 17.14
N GLU A 233 10.58 1.23 18.16
CA GLU A 233 9.62 2.23 18.64
C GLU A 233 10.27 3.47 19.26
N ARG A 234 11.58 3.45 19.49
CA ARG A 234 12.33 4.61 20.00
C ARG A 234 12.61 5.65 18.93
N GLU A 235 12.49 5.28 17.66
CA GLU A 235 12.81 6.14 16.50
C GLU A 235 11.61 6.94 15.98
N TYR A 236 10.40 6.67 16.48
CA TYR A 236 9.21 7.40 16.10
C TYR A 236 8.31 7.64 17.31
N ARG A 237 7.33 8.52 17.13
CA ARG A 237 6.30 8.80 18.13
C ARG A 237 4.93 8.66 17.47
N VAL A 238 4.04 7.93 18.14
CA VAL A 238 2.62 7.95 17.79
C VAL A 238 1.99 9.22 18.38
N VAL A 239 1.34 9.99 17.52
CA VAL A 239 0.60 11.19 17.91
C VAL A 239 -0.85 10.96 17.55
N GLU A 240 -1.72 11.00 18.55
CA GLU A 240 -3.16 10.89 18.36
C GLU A 240 -3.73 12.27 18.05
N GLY A 241 -4.61 12.34 17.06
CA GLY A 241 -5.35 13.57 16.77
C GLY A 241 -6.29 13.89 17.92
N ALA A 242 -6.31 15.15 18.36
CA ALA A 242 -7.36 15.62 19.26
C ALA A 242 -8.71 15.46 18.54
N SER A 243 -9.64 14.74 19.20
CA SER A 243 -11.01 14.53 18.73
C SER A 243 -11.79 15.83 18.70
#